data_AF-A0A1V6GII1-F1
#
_entry.id   AF-A0A1V6GII1-F1
#
_cell.length_a   1.000
_cell.length_b   1.000
_cell.length_c   1.000
_cell.angle_alpha   90.00
_cell.angle_beta   90.00
_cell.angle_gamma   90.00
#
_symmetry.space_group_name_H-M   'P 1'
#
loop_
_entity.id
_entity.type
_entity.pdbx_description
1 polymer ?
#
loop_
_entity_poly.entity_id
_entity_poly.type
_entity_poly.pdbx_seq_one_letter_code
_entity_poly.pdbx_strand_id
1 'polypeptide(L)'
;MITHRKKMVPGLLLALAGASLALVARTQAGRIAAAALLTAAALLIGLSAVRLHRTRHERTFFKNLLLVYGPYIAVALLLAVALRVALILAPSGRVPLVDVPPAVLESQLAADEARLAALNAVLPDRLAALRQAAGDRDALVPAWTRLLADASAYRDLLETYKGFHRIDYLTRPESHTRAFRLGLWACVRLQTVASALSDLLAHHPALRKELDAARPGYGAQNASAMIRAMASDTTLLRIHAGAAYLALLARNAPAGLGAELDRLAAELAAVQRASGRDTLRAIADPLNELIALDPHTGAGTISSQRTE
;
A
#
# COMPACT_ATOMS: atom_id res chain seq x y z
N MET A 1 -41.76 -30.78 2.69
CA MET A 1 -40.88 -29.59 2.83
C MET A 1 -39.84 -29.69 3.96
N ILE A 2 -40.03 -30.50 5.01
CA ILE A 2 -39.18 -30.52 6.21
C ILE A 2 -37.79 -31.16 5.99
N THR A 3 -37.64 -32.08 5.02
CA THR A 3 -36.40 -32.84 4.78
C THR A 3 -35.29 -32.05 4.07
N HIS A 4 -35.62 -31.02 3.29
CA HIS A 4 -34.60 -30.22 2.59
C HIS A 4 -33.89 -29.21 3.49
N ARG A 5 -34.59 -28.62 4.48
CA ARG A 5 -33.99 -27.69 5.45
C ARG A 5 -32.85 -28.34 6.24
N LYS A 6 -32.99 -29.61 6.64
CA LYS A 6 -31.99 -30.34 7.44
C LYS A 6 -30.64 -30.51 6.74
N LYS A 7 -30.59 -30.52 5.39
CA LYS A 7 -29.34 -30.69 4.63
C LYS A 7 -28.60 -29.39 4.37
N MET A 8 -29.23 -28.23 4.59
CA MET A 8 -28.64 -26.92 4.30
C MET A 8 -28.04 -26.23 5.52
N VAL A 9 -28.57 -26.51 6.71
CA VAL A 9 -28.01 -26.05 7.99
C VAL A 9 -26.50 -26.29 8.09
N PRO A 10 -25.93 -27.46 7.75
CA PRO A 10 -24.48 -27.66 7.83
C PRO A 10 -23.69 -26.76 6.88
N GLY A 11 -24.17 -26.50 5.66
CA GLY A 11 -23.50 -25.60 4.72
C GLY A 11 -23.48 -24.14 5.18
N LEU A 12 -24.58 -23.68 5.79
CA LEU A 12 -24.66 -22.34 6.38
C LEU A 12 -23.78 -22.20 7.62
N LEU A 13 -23.75 -23.22 8.49
CA LEU A 13 -22.86 -23.23 9.67
C LEU A 13 -21.39 -23.24 9.25
N LEU A 14 -21.03 -24.00 8.21
CA LEU A 14 -19.70 -24.00 7.61
C LEU A 14 -19.32 -22.64 7.01
N ALA A 15 -20.25 -21.98 6.32
CA ALA A 15 -20.03 -20.63 5.80
C ALA A 15 -19.79 -19.62 6.93
N LEU A 16 -20.60 -19.68 8.00
CA LEU A 16 -20.51 -18.76 9.13
C LEU A 16 -19.22 -19.00 9.95
N ALA A 17 -18.83 -20.26 10.14
CA ALA A 17 -17.56 -20.64 10.75
C ALA A 17 -16.36 -20.20 9.90
N GLY A 18 -16.41 -20.42 8.58
CA GLY A 18 -15.37 -19.97 7.65
C GLY A 18 -15.22 -18.45 7.62
N ALA A 19 -16.33 -17.70 7.62
CA ALA A 19 -16.31 -16.25 7.63
C ALA A 19 -15.79 -15.69 8.96
N SER A 20 -16.23 -16.25 10.09
CA SER A 20 -15.73 -15.88 11.41
C SER A 20 -14.24 -16.19 11.55
N LEU A 21 -13.79 -17.34 11.04
CA LEU A 21 -12.37 -17.69 11.04
C LEU A 21 -11.57 -16.76 10.11
N ALA A 22 -12.10 -16.37 8.95
CA ALA A 22 -11.44 -15.40 8.06
C ALA A 22 -11.24 -14.04 8.73
N LEU A 23 -12.20 -13.61 9.55
CA LEU A 23 -12.14 -12.36 10.33
C LEU A 23 -11.08 -12.41 11.44
N VAL A 24 -10.90 -13.56 12.09
CA VAL A 24 -10.02 -13.69 13.27
C VAL A 24 -8.64 -14.29 12.96
N ALA A 25 -8.48 -14.95 11.81
CA ALA A 25 -7.25 -15.66 11.45
C ALA A 25 -6.08 -14.71 11.16
N ARG A 26 -5.16 -14.63 12.13
CA ARG A 26 -3.89 -13.90 12.01
C ARG A 26 -2.80 -14.72 11.31
N THR A 27 -2.90 -16.05 11.34
CA THR A 27 -1.91 -16.97 10.76
C THR A 27 -2.31 -17.45 9.37
N GLN A 28 -1.32 -17.79 8.52
CA GLN A 28 -1.56 -18.32 7.17
C GLN A 28 -2.34 -19.64 7.19
N ALA A 29 -2.06 -20.52 8.15
CA ALA A 29 -2.81 -21.76 8.34
C ALA A 29 -4.29 -21.51 8.64
N GLY A 30 -4.61 -20.56 9.53
CA GLY A 30 -6.00 -20.19 9.84
C GLY A 30 -6.74 -19.63 8.63
N ARG A 31 -6.04 -18.91 7.74
CA ARG A 31 -6.61 -18.36 6.50
C ARG A 31 -6.86 -19.43 5.44
N ILE A 32 -5.95 -20.39 5.27
CA ILE A 32 -6.15 -21.55 4.39
C ILE A 32 -7.34 -22.39 4.89
N ALA A 33 -7.43 -22.60 6.20
CA ALA A 33 -8.58 -23.28 6.80
C ALA A 33 -9.89 -22.52 6.55
N ALA A 34 -9.91 -21.20 6.69
CA ALA A 34 -11.07 -20.38 6.39
C ALA A 34 -11.50 -20.51 4.91
N ALA A 35 -10.56 -20.42 3.97
CA ALA A 35 -10.84 -20.61 2.54
C ALA A 35 -11.37 -22.01 2.22
N ALA A 36 -10.82 -23.06 2.83
CA ALA A 36 -11.30 -24.43 2.67
C ALA A 36 -12.73 -24.60 3.19
N LEU A 37 -13.06 -24.03 4.36
CA LEU A 37 -14.41 -24.06 4.94
C LEU A 37 -15.43 -23.33 4.04
N LEU A 38 -15.06 -22.16 3.50
CA LEU A 38 -15.92 -21.40 2.59
C LEU A 38 -16.14 -22.13 1.26
N THR A 39 -15.11 -22.80 0.74
CA THR A 39 -15.21 -23.61 -0.48
C THR A 39 -16.11 -24.84 -0.27
N ALA A 40 -15.95 -25.52 0.87
CA ALA A 40 -16.82 -26.65 1.25
C ALA A 40 -18.27 -26.21 1.44
N ALA A 41 -18.51 -25.04 2.05
CA ALA A 41 -19.84 -24.45 2.18
C ALA A 41 -20.48 -24.16 0.82
N ALA A 42 -19.73 -23.55 -0.11
CA ALA A 42 -20.20 -23.27 -1.46
C ALA A 42 -20.59 -24.55 -2.23
N LEU A 43 -19.77 -25.60 -2.13
CA LEU A 43 -20.07 -26.92 -2.71
C LEU A 43 -21.35 -27.54 -2.15
N LEU A 44 -21.51 -27.53 -0.82
CA LEU A 44 -22.70 -28.10 -0.16
C LEU A 44 -23.98 -27.33 -0.52
N ILE A 45 -23.91 -26.00 -0.59
CA ILE A 45 -25.02 -25.14 -1.00
C ILE A 45 -25.35 -25.37 -2.49
N GLY A 46 -24.33 -25.44 -3.36
CA GLY A 46 -24.49 -25.71 -4.79
C GLY A 46 -25.13 -27.07 -5.07
N LEU A 47 -24.64 -28.14 -4.43
CA LEU A 47 -25.22 -29.48 -4.55
C LEU A 47 -26.67 -29.54 -4.07
N SER A 48 -26.99 -28.77 -3.01
CA SER A 48 -28.36 -28.66 -2.50
C SER A 48 -29.28 -27.95 -3.51
N ALA A 49 -28.79 -26.89 -4.15
CA ALA A 49 -29.52 -26.15 -5.19
C ALA A 49 -29.76 -27.00 -6.45
N VAL A 50 -28.75 -27.77 -6.91
CA VAL A 50 -28.86 -28.67 -8.07
C VAL A 50 -29.87 -29.80 -7.83
N ARG A 51 -29.85 -30.42 -6.64
CA ARG A 51 -30.85 -31.45 -6.28
C ARG A 51 -32.27 -30.88 -6.21
N LEU A 52 -32.41 -29.66 -5.70
CA LEU A 52 -33.71 -28.98 -5.66
C LEU A 52 -34.19 -28.63 -7.07
N HIS A 53 -33.28 -28.24 -7.96
CA HIS A 53 -33.58 -27.95 -9.37
C HIS A 53 -34.07 -29.20 -10.12
N ARG A 54 -33.43 -30.36 -9.89
CA ARG A 54 -33.85 -31.64 -10.50
C ARG A 54 -35.25 -32.12 -10.08
N THR A 55 -35.81 -31.62 -8.98
CA THR A 55 -37.07 -32.14 -8.41
C THR A 55 -38.29 -31.28 -8.73
N ARG A 56 -38.15 -30.13 -9.41
CA ARG A 56 -39.29 -29.27 -9.78
C ARG A 56 -39.22 -28.82 -11.24
N HIS A 57 -40.01 -29.48 -12.10
CA HIS A 57 -40.51 -28.88 -13.33
C HIS A 57 -41.92 -28.31 -13.06
N GLU A 58 -42.13 -27.04 -13.43
CA GLU A 58 -43.33 -26.48 -14.09
C GLU A 58 -43.62 -24.99 -13.75
N ARG A 59 -43.59 -24.18 -14.82
CA ARG A 59 -44.36 -22.97 -15.19
C ARG A 59 -44.56 -21.76 -14.24
N THR A 60 -44.27 -21.80 -12.95
CA THR A 60 -44.25 -20.58 -12.09
C THR A 60 -42.83 -20.16 -11.70
N PHE A 61 -41.89 -20.33 -12.64
CA PHE A 61 -40.48 -20.39 -12.36
C PHE A 61 -39.92 -19.07 -11.81
N PHE A 62 -40.12 -17.92 -12.46
CA PHE A 62 -39.41 -16.68 -12.07
C PHE A 62 -39.85 -16.06 -10.73
N LYS A 63 -41.16 -16.04 -10.41
CA LYS A 63 -41.65 -15.51 -9.13
C LYS A 63 -41.27 -16.40 -7.94
N ASN A 64 -41.28 -17.73 -8.13
CA ASN A 64 -40.82 -18.66 -7.11
C ASN A 64 -39.29 -18.78 -7.07
N LEU A 65 -38.57 -18.43 -8.15
CA LEU A 65 -37.12 -18.46 -8.19
C LEU A 65 -36.53 -17.46 -7.21
N LEU A 66 -37.01 -16.21 -7.20
CA LEU A 66 -36.49 -15.20 -6.28
C LEU A 66 -36.91 -15.49 -4.81
N LEU A 67 -38.12 -16.01 -4.60
CA LEU A 67 -38.62 -16.33 -3.26
C LEU A 67 -37.92 -17.56 -2.64
N VAL A 68 -37.59 -18.56 -3.47
CA VAL A 68 -36.94 -19.81 -3.02
C VAL A 68 -35.43 -19.71 -3.10
N TYR A 69 -34.88 -19.07 -4.15
CA TYR A 69 -33.44 -18.97 -4.40
C TYR A 69 -32.81 -17.61 -4.11
N GLY A 70 -33.59 -16.55 -3.89
CA GLY A 70 -33.08 -15.25 -3.46
C GLY A 70 -32.17 -15.34 -2.22
N PRO A 71 -32.55 -16.10 -1.17
CA PRO A 71 -31.66 -16.32 -0.04
C PRO A 71 -30.35 -17.00 -0.42
N TYR A 72 -30.35 -17.92 -1.40
CA TYR A 72 -29.14 -18.61 -1.87
C TYR A 72 -28.23 -17.69 -2.68
N ILE A 73 -28.81 -16.86 -3.54
CA ILE A 73 -28.09 -15.86 -4.33
C ILE A 73 -27.47 -14.80 -3.40
N ALA A 74 -28.21 -14.34 -2.39
CA ALA A 74 -27.71 -13.40 -1.39
C ALA A 74 -26.55 -13.98 -0.58
N VAL A 75 -26.65 -15.24 -0.12
CA VAL A 75 -25.57 -15.92 0.60
C VAL A 75 -24.35 -16.15 -0.30
N ALA A 76 -24.54 -16.53 -1.56
CA ALA A 76 -23.45 -16.68 -2.52
C ALA A 76 -22.74 -15.36 -2.82
N LEU A 77 -23.49 -14.26 -2.97
CA LEU A 77 -22.94 -12.90 -3.11
C LEU A 77 -22.17 -12.48 -1.86
N LEU A 78 -22.72 -12.71 -0.66
CA LEU A 78 -22.03 -12.41 0.59
C LEU A 78 -20.75 -13.23 0.75
N LEU A 79 -20.76 -14.52 0.38
CA LEU A 79 -19.58 -15.38 0.35
C LEU A 79 -18.54 -14.89 -0.66
N ALA A 80 -18.97 -14.48 -1.86
CA ALA A 80 -18.08 -13.94 -2.88
C ALA A 80 -17.45 -12.60 -2.44
N VAL A 81 -18.23 -11.73 -1.78
CA VAL A 81 -17.74 -10.49 -1.18
C VAL A 81 -16.77 -10.79 -0.04
N ALA A 82 -17.11 -11.71 0.87
CA ALA A 82 -16.24 -12.12 1.97
C ALA A 82 -14.93 -12.75 1.47
N LEU A 83 -15.00 -13.60 0.44
CA LEU A 83 -13.82 -14.17 -0.21
C LEU A 83 -13.00 -13.09 -0.91
N ARG A 84 -13.64 -12.14 -1.59
CA ARG A 84 -12.95 -11.01 -2.24
C ARG A 84 -12.25 -10.13 -1.21
N VAL A 85 -12.92 -9.81 -0.11
CA VAL A 85 -12.35 -9.08 1.02
C VAL A 85 -11.20 -9.88 1.64
N ALA A 86 -11.37 -11.18 1.85
CA ALA A 86 -10.30 -12.05 2.35
C ALA A 86 -9.11 -12.15 1.39
N LEU A 87 -9.32 -12.14 0.08
CA LEU A 87 -8.25 -12.14 -0.93
C LEU A 87 -7.55 -10.78 -1.05
N ILE A 88 -8.27 -9.68 -0.84
CA ILE A 88 -7.69 -8.33 -0.79
C ILE A 88 -6.89 -8.14 0.51
N LEU A 89 -7.40 -8.68 1.62
CA LEU A 89 -6.72 -8.65 2.92
C LEU A 89 -5.64 -9.73 3.05
N ALA A 90 -5.66 -10.77 2.19
CA ALA A 90 -4.61 -11.78 2.13
C ALA A 90 -3.35 -11.11 1.55
N PRO A 91 -2.29 -10.98 2.34
CA PRO A 91 -1.07 -10.37 1.88
C PRO A 91 -0.44 -11.26 0.80
N SER A 92 -0.29 -10.72 -0.41
CA SER A 92 0.07 -11.45 -1.63
C SER A 92 1.54 -11.85 -1.73
N GLY A 93 2.26 -12.04 -0.62
CA GLY A 93 3.66 -12.44 -0.63
C GLY A 93 4.21 -12.88 0.72
N ARG A 94 5.35 -13.59 0.70
CA ARG A 94 6.22 -13.75 1.88
C ARG A 94 6.58 -12.35 2.35
N VAL A 95 6.11 -11.97 3.54
CA VAL A 95 6.40 -10.64 4.08
C VAL A 95 7.60 -10.77 5.01
N PRO A 96 8.72 -10.09 4.71
CA PRO A 96 10.01 -10.39 5.30
C PRO A 96 10.09 -10.14 6.82
N LEU A 97 9.13 -9.42 7.41
CA LEU A 97 9.20 -8.96 8.82
C LEU A 97 8.44 -9.84 9.82
N VAL A 98 7.67 -10.83 9.39
CA VAL A 98 6.71 -11.54 10.29
C VAL A 98 7.34 -12.61 11.15
N ASP A 99 8.37 -13.26 10.63
CA ASP A 99 9.03 -14.38 11.29
C ASP A 99 10.40 -13.98 11.86
N VAL A 100 10.72 -12.68 11.90
CA VAL A 100 12.03 -12.19 12.33
C VAL A 100 12.06 -12.08 13.87
N PRO A 101 12.99 -12.76 14.55
CA PRO A 101 13.15 -12.63 15.99
C PRO A 101 13.38 -11.18 16.42
N PRO A 102 12.89 -10.75 17.60
CA PRO A 102 12.99 -9.34 18.02
C PRO A 102 14.40 -8.75 17.97
N ALA A 103 15.41 -9.46 18.48
CA ALA A 103 16.79 -9.00 18.48
C ALA A 103 17.36 -8.84 17.06
N VAL A 104 17.00 -9.75 16.15
CA VAL A 104 17.41 -9.67 14.74
C VAL A 104 16.73 -8.47 14.08
N LEU A 105 15.44 -8.25 14.33
CA LEU A 105 14.71 -7.10 13.80
C LEU A 105 15.34 -5.78 14.24
N GLU A 106 15.71 -5.63 15.51
CA GLU A 106 16.35 -4.39 15.98
C GLU A 106 17.70 -4.11 15.32
N SER A 107 18.53 -5.15 15.16
CA SER A 107 19.81 -5.02 14.46
C SER A 107 19.62 -4.65 12.98
N GLN A 108 18.62 -5.25 12.33
CA GLN A 108 18.28 -4.97 10.94
C GLN A 108 17.76 -3.53 10.76
N LEU A 109 16.85 -3.08 11.63
CA LEU A 109 16.34 -1.71 11.62
C LEU A 109 17.48 -0.69 11.77
N ALA A 110 18.42 -0.92 12.69
CA ALA A 110 19.56 -0.02 12.90
C ALA A 110 20.48 0.03 11.67
N ALA A 111 20.77 -1.12 11.05
CA ALA A 111 21.60 -1.20 9.85
C ALA A 111 20.92 -0.50 8.66
N ASP A 112 19.62 -0.70 8.47
CA ASP A 112 18.86 -0.09 7.38
C ASP A 112 18.63 1.40 7.58
N GLU A 113 18.51 1.89 8.82
CA GLU A 113 18.50 3.32 9.14
C GLU A 113 19.83 3.98 8.76
N ALA A 114 20.96 3.36 9.11
CA ALA A 114 22.28 3.84 8.71
C ALA A 114 22.46 3.83 7.18
N ARG A 115 21.98 2.76 6.51
CA ARG A 115 21.97 2.66 5.05
C ARG A 115 21.14 3.77 4.41
N LEU A 116 19.93 4.01 4.91
CA LEU A 116 19.06 5.08 4.43
C LEU A 116 19.71 6.46 4.63
N ALA A 117 20.33 6.70 5.78
CA ALA A 117 21.05 7.94 6.06
C ALA A 117 22.21 8.17 5.08
N ALA A 118 23.00 7.13 4.80
CA ALA A 118 24.11 7.20 3.84
C ALA A 118 23.63 7.50 2.42
N LEU A 119 22.56 6.83 1.97
CA LEU A 119 21.93 7.09 0.66
C LEU A 119 21.39 8.53 0.57
N ASN A 120 20.75 9.01 1.63
CA ASN A 120 20.22 10.37 1.69
C ASN A 120 21.30 11.45 1.68
N ALA A 121 22.45 11.19 2.30
CA ALA A 121 23.57 12.13 2.34
C ALA A 121 24.16 12.40 0.94
N VAL A 122 24.24 11.37 0.10
CA VAL A 122 24.84 11.49 -1.24
C VAL A 122 23.83 11.88 -2.33
N LEU A 123 22.54 11.72 -2.09
CA LEU A 123 21.50 11.95 -3.10
C LEU A 123 21.53 13.36 -3.73
N PRO A 124 21.66 14.47 -2.99
CA PRO A 124 21.72 15.80 -3.58
C PRO A 124 22.85 15.94 -4.61
N ASP A 125 24.04 15.46 -4.27
CA ASP A 125 25.21 15.49 -5.15
C ASP A 125 25.01 14.60 -6.37
N ARG A 126 24.39 13.42 -6.20
CA ARG A 126 24.02 12.54 -7.32
C ARG A 126 23.07 13.20 -8.29
N LEU A 127 22.05 13.91 -7.79
CA LEU A 127 21.10 14.64 -8.62
C LEU A 127 21.76 15.85 -9.30
N ALA A 128 22.67 16.55 -8.61
CA ALA A 128 23.43 17.65 -9.20
C ALA A 128 24.36 17.17 -10.33
N ALA A 129 25.11 16.09 -10.09
CA ALA A 129 25.99 15.46 -11.08
C ALA A 129 25.21 14.99 -12.32
N LEU A 130 24.02 14.40 -12.13
CA LEU A 130 23.17 14.01 -13.25
C LEU A 130 22.75 15.20 -14.11
N ARG A 131 22.36 16.33 -13.49
CA ARG A 131 21.97 17.55 -14.21
C ARG A 131 23.15 18.16 -14.96
N GLN A 132 24.34 18.21 -14.35
CA GLN A 132 25.55 18.72 -15.00
C GLN A 132 25.96 17.85 -16.19
N ALA A 133 25.79 16.53 -16.08
CA ALA A 133 26.11 15.59 -17.15
C ALA A 133 25.09 15.58 -18.31
N ALA A 134 23.99 16.33 -18.23
CA ALA A 134 22.93 16.33 -19.26
C ALA A 134 23.41 16.75 -20.67
N GLY A 135 24.54 17.46 -20.77
CA GLY A 135 25.18 17.86 -22.03
C GLY A 135 26.38 17.02 -22.45
N ASP A 136 26.83 16.07 -21.63
CA ASP A 136 28.01 15.24 -21.88
C ASP A 136 27.64 13.76 -21.74
N ARG A 137 27.59 13.06 -22.88
CA ARG A 137 27.19 11.66 -22.95
C ARG A 137 28.09 10.74 -22.10
N ASP A 138 29.39 11.00 -22.08
CA ASP A 138 30.35 10.13 -21.38
C ASP A 138 30.24 10.29 -19.87
N ALA A 139 29.85 11.48 -19.40
CA ALA A 139 29.52 11.73 -18.00
C ALA A 139 28.09 11.26 -17.62
N LEU A 140 27.15 11.31 -18.56
CA LEU A 140 25.73 11.04 -18.31
C LEU A 140 25.47 9.58 -17.94
N VAL A 141 26.00 8.63 -18.73
CA VAL A 141 25.73 7.20 -18.54
C VAL A 141 26.17 6.71 -17.15
N PRO A 142 27.38 7.07 -16.65
CA PRO A 142 27.78 6.75 -15.27
C PRO A 142 26.88 7.41 -14.21
N ALA A 143 26.54 8.69 -14.37
CA ALA A 143 25.69 9.42 -13.42
C ALA A 143 24.29 8.79 -13.31
N TRP A 144 23.69 8.49 -14.46
CA TRP A 144 22.42 7.79 -14.60
C TRP A 144 22.44 6.42 -13.92
N THR A 145 23.47 5.62 -14.22
CA THR A 145 23.59 4.26 -13.68
C THR A 145 23.72 4.27 -12.15
N ARG A 146 24.50 5.19 -11.59
CA ARG A 146 24.63 5.34 -10.12
C ARG A 146 23.30 5.70 -9.48
N LEU A 147 22.57 6.66 -10.07
CA LEU A 147 21.28 7.06 -9.52
C LEU A 147 20.24 5.93 -9.59
N LEU A 148 20.27 5.11 -10.64
CA LEU A 148 19.43 3.90 -10.72
C LEU A 148 19.81 2.84 -9.69
N ALA A 149 21.10 2.68 -9.38
CA ALA A 149 21.54 1.78 -8.31
C ALA A 149 21.02 2.26 -6.94
N ASP A 150 21.12 3.56 -6.66
CA ASP A 150 20.57 4.17 -5.45
C ASP A 150 19.04 4.00 -5.39
N ALA A 151 18.34 4.18 -6.52
CA ALA A 151 16.90 3.90 -6.64
C ALA A 151 16.56 2.44 -6.34
N SER A 152 17.36 1.49 -6.81
CA SER A 152 17.16 0.07 -6.47
C SER A 152 17.31 -0.16 -4.97
N ALA A 153 18.32 0.46 -4.33
CA ALA A 153 18.52 0.34 -2.89
C ALA A 153 17.33 0.89 -2.08
N TYR A 154 16.74 2.03 -2.49
CA TYR A 154 15.50 2.51 -1.88
C TYR A 154 14.33 1.54 -2.12
N ARG A 155 14.24 0.93 -3.31
CA ARG A 155 13.19 -0.07 -3.58
C ARG A 155 13.31 -1.29 -2.67
N ASP A 156 14.52 -1.78 -2.43
CA ASP A 156 14.75 -2.92 -1.53
C ASP A 156 14.27 -2.59 -0.11
N LEU A 157 14.56 -1.37 0.38
CA LEU A 157 14.05 -0.88 1.67
C LEU A 157 12.51 -0.82 1.66
N LEU A 158 11.91 -0.22 0.64
CA LEU A 158 10.45 -0.14 0.53
C LEU A 158 9.80 -1.52 0.53
N GLU A 159 10.32 -2.46 -0.26
CA GLU A 159 9.80 -3.83 -0.35
C GLU A 159 9.96 -4.61 0.95
N THR A 160 11.03 -4.36 1.69
CA THR A 160 11.26 -4.92 3.03
C THR A 160 10.23 -4.38 4.03
N TYR A 161 10.01 -3.06 4.02
CA TYR A 161 9.25 -2.37 5.06
C TYR A 161 7.78 -2.07 4.73
N LYS A 162 7.29 -2.36 3.52
CA LYS A 162 5.85 -2.22 3.15
C LYS A 162 4.92 -3.04 4.05
N GLY A 163 5.46 -4.05 4.73
CA GLY A 163 4.74 -4.91 5.68
C GLY A 163 4.79 -4.45 7.14
N PHE A 164 5.22 -3.21 7.43
CA PHE A 164 5.41 -2.70 8.81
C PHE A 164 4.22 -2.95 9.75
N HIS A 165 2.99 -2.89 9.23
CA HIS A 165 1.74 -3.13 9.97
C HIS A 165 1.62 -4.51 10.62
N ARG A 166 2.47 -5.46 10.25
CA ARG A 166 2.56 -6.79 10.88
C ARG A 166 3.39 -6.78 12.16
N ILE A 167 4.20 -5.76 12.39
CA ILE A 167 4.80 -5.50 13.71
C ILE A 167 3.68 -4.91 14.56
N ASP A 168 3.26 -5.62 15.59
CA ASP A 168 2.18 -5.17 16.45
C ASP A 168 2.59 -3.89 17.20
N TYR A 169 1.90 -2.80 16.88
CA TYR A 169 2.17 -1.49 17.45
C TYR A 169 1.95 -1.46 18.97
N LEU A 170 0.99 -2.24 19.49
CA LEU A 170 0.67 -2.25 20.92
C LEU A 170 1.77 -2.88 21.76
N THR A 171 2.47 -3.87 21.21
CA THR A 171 3.53 -4.59 21.91
C THR A 171 4.93 -4.12 21.54
N ARG A 172 5.11 -3.54 20.35
CA ARG A 172 6.41 -3.10 19.81
C ARG A 172 6.30 -1.75 19.08
N PRO A 173 5.91 -0.66 19.77
CA PRO A 173 5.65 0.63 19.15
C PRO A 173 6.89 1.24 18.47
N GLU A 174 8.07 1.09 19.06
CA GLU A 174 9.32 1.61 18.50
C GLU A 174 9.71 0.90 17.20
N SER A 175 9.78 -0.43 17.21
CA SER A 175 10.11 -1.22 16.02
C SER A 175 9.11 -0.97 14.89
N HIS A 176 7.82 -0.86 15.22
CA HIS A 176 6.78 -0.52 14.26
C HIS A 176 7.02 0.86 13.63
N THR A 177 7.28 1.87 14.47
CA THR A 177 7.49 3.25 14.01
C THR A 177 8.74 3.36 13.15
N ARG A 178 9.84 2.72 13.54
CA ARG A 178 11.10 2.67 12.78
C ARG A 178 10.91 1.98 11.42
N ALA A 179 10.27 0.81 11.40
CA ALA A 179 9.95 0.10 10.16
C ALA A 179 9.07 0.95 9.23
N PHE A 180 8.05 1.60 9.78
CA PHE A 180 7.18 2.49 9.02
C PHE A 180 7.97 3.66 8.40
N ARG A 181 8.81 4.33 9.20
CA ARG A 181 9.66 5.46 8.75
C ARG A 181 10.60 5.04 7.62
N LEU A 182 11.26 3.88 7.74
CA LEU A 182 12.13 3.34 6.69
C LEU A 182 11.36 3.16 5.37
N GLY A 183 10.18 2.54 5.42
CA GLY A 183 9.34 2.34 4.24
C GLY A 183 8.85 3.66 3.64
N LEU A 184 8.42 4.61 4.47
CA LEU A 184 7.93 5.91 4.03
C LEU A 184 9.03 6.72 3.34
N TRP A 185 10.20 6.87 3.98
CA TRP A 185 11.30 7.63 3.40
C TRP A 185 11.86 6.98 2.14
N ALA A 186 11.94 5.64 2.09
CA ALA A 186 12.29 4.94 0.86
C ALA A 186 11.31 5.27 -0.28
N CYS A 187 10.01 5.34 0.01
CA CYS A 187 8.99 5.73 -0.97
C CYS A 187 9.15 7.19 -1.45
N VAL A 188 9.37 8.14 -0.52
CA VAL A 188 9.62 9.55 -0.83
C VAL A 188 10.86 9.72 -1.71
N ARG A 189 11.94 9.00 -1.40
CA ARG A 189 13.20 9.08 -2.15
C ARG A 189 13.10 8.47 -3.54
N LEU A 190 12.40 7.33 -3.68
CA LEU A 190 12.06 6.77 -4.99
C LEU A 190 11.29 7.77 -5.84
N GLN A 191 10.31 8.46 -5.24
CA GLN A 191 9.53 9.48 -5.94
C GLN A 191 10.40 10.66 -6.36
N THR A 192 11.28 11.13 -5.47
CA THR A 192 12.24 12.21 -5.77
C THR A 192 13.13 11.87 -6.95
N VAL A 193 13.71 10.66 -6.95
CA VAL A 193 14.55 10.18 -8.06
C VAL A 193 13.74 10.02 -9.34
N ALA A 194 12.52 9.46 -9.26
CA ALA A 194 11.65 9.29 -10.41
C ALA A 194 11.28 10.63 -11.06
N SER A 195 10.93 11.64 -10.26
CA SER A 195 10.66 13.00 -10.73
C SER A 195 11.89 13.60 -11.42
N ALA A 196 13.07 13.54 -10.79
CA ALA A 196 14.28 14.10 -11.39
C ALA A 196 14.67 13.43 -12.72
N LEU A 197 14.51 12.11 -12.82
CA LEU A 197 14.75 11.38 -14.07
C LEU A 197 13.70 11.72 -15.14
N SER A 198 12.44 11.85 -14.74
CA SER A 198 11.36 12.26 -15.64
C SER A 198 11.60 13.66 -16.21
N ASP A 199 11.97 14.60 -15.35
CA ASP A 199 12.27 15.98 -15.73
C ASP A 199 13.45 16.03 -16.72
N LEU A 200 14.52 15.28 -16.45
CA LEU A 200 15.66 15.21 -17.36
C LEU A 200 15.25 14.68 -18.74
N LEU A 201 14.48 13.59 -18.79
CA LEU A 201 14.00 13.01 -20.06
C LEU A 201 13.05 13.94 -20.81
N ALA A 202 12.26 14.75 -20.10
CA ALA A 202 11.35 15.73 -20.70
C ALA A 202 12.12 16.86 -21.40
N HIS A 203 13.21 17.34 -20.79
CA HIS A 203 14.04 18.41 -21.36
C HIS A 203 15.02 17.90 -22.44
N HIS A 204 15.30 16.60 -22.46
CA HIS A 204 16.27 16.00 -23.37
C HIS A 204 15.74 14.72 -24.03
N PRO A 205 14.73 14.81 -24.92
CA PRO A 205 14.07 13.65 -25.52
C PRO A 205 15.00 12.75 -26.35
N ALA A 206 16.09 13.31 -26.90
CA ALA A 206 17.12 12.54 -27.63
C ALA A 206 17.90 11.57 -26.72
N LEU A 207 18.12 11.94 -25.45
CA LEU A 207 18.84 11.11 -24.48
C LEU A 207 18.16 9.77 -24.23
N ARG A 208 16.84 9.70 -24.43
CA ARG A 208 16.09 8.46 -24.28
C ARG A 208 16.64 7.35 -25.17
N LYS A 209 16.86 7.66 -26.45
CA LYS A 209 17.41 6.72 -27.44
C LYS A 209 18.86 6.35 -27.12
N GLU A 210 19.64 7.33 -26.67
CA GLU A 210 21.05 7.13 -26.35
C GLU A 210 21.26 6.25 -25.12
N LEU A 211 20.45 6.44 -24.07
CA LEU A 211 20.48 5.62 -22.85
C LEU A 211 19.99 4.19 -23.13
N ASP A 212 18.95 4.03 -23.95
CA ASP A 212 18.44 2.72 -24.38
C ASP A 212 19.50 1.96 -25.20
N ALA A 213 20.21 2.64 -26.11
CA ALA A 213 21.28 2.06 -26.91
C ALA A 213 22.52 1.71 -26.08
N ALA A 214 22.88 2.54 -25.09
CA ALA A 214 24.05 2.33 -24.26
C ALA A 214 23.87 1.18 -23.25
N ARG A 215 22.66 0.96 -22.71
CA ARG A 215 22.35 -0.15 -21.79
C ARG A 215 20.91 -0.67 -21.95
N PRO A 216 20.69 -1.78 -22.67
CA PRO A 216 19.35 -2.35 -22.85
C PRO A 216 18.62 -2.74 -21.54
N GLY A 217 19.36 -3.13 -20.49
CA GLY A 217 18.79 -3.53 -19.19
C GLY A 217 18.50 -2.39 -18.21
N TYR A 218 19.21 -1.26 -18.33
CA TYR A 218 19.09 -0.08 -17.44
C TYR A 218 18.73 1.19 -18.22
N GLY A 219 18.33 1.01 -19.47
CA GLY A 219 17.99 2.08 -20.39
C GLY A 219 16.77 2.85 -19.94
N ALA A 220 16.51 3.94 -20.64
CA ALA A 220 15.38 4.79 -20.39
C ALA A 220 14.05 4.03 -20.42
N GLN A 221 13.87 2.93 -21.17
CA GLN A 221 12.64 2.11 -21.14
C GLN A 221 12.39 1.43 -19.79
N ASN A 222 13.38 0.75 -19.22
CA ASN A 222 13.23 0.06 -17.94
C ASN A 222 13.16 1.05 -16.77
N ALA A 223 13.97 2.11 -16.83
CA ALA A 223 13.84 3.25 -15.94
C ALA A 223 12.45 3.90 -16.09
N SER A 224 11.90 4.02 -17.30
CA SER A 224 10.56 4.59 -17.54
C SER A 224 9.45 3.76 -16.87
N ALA A 225 9.59 2.44 -16.74
CA ALA A 225 8.61 1.63 -16.02
C ALA A 225 8.62 1.95 -14.52
N MET A 226 9.82 2.01 -13.91
CA MET A 226 9.99 2.45 -12.51
C MET A 226 9.50 3.89 -12.31
N ILE A 227 9.93 4.81 -13.18
CA ILE A 227 9.59 6.24 -13.14
C ILE A 227 8.08 6.40 -13.24
N ARG A 228 7.40 5.72 -14.18
CA ARG A 228 5.93 5.80 -14.34
C ARG A 228 5.20 5.22 -13.14
N ALA A 229 5.66 4.11 -12.58
CA ALA A 229 5.03 3.51 -11.41
C ALA A 229 5.16 4.43 -10.18
N MET A 230 6.33 5.03 -9.98
CA MET A 230 6.58 5.94 -8.87
C MET A 230 5.87 7.27 -9.07
N ALA A 231 5.98 7.90 -10.24
CA ALA A 231 5.28 9.14 -10.57
C ALA A 231 3.76 8.98 -10.77
N SER A 232 3.15 7.88 -10.32
CA SER A 232 1.69 7.70 -10.35
C SER A 232 1.00 8.45 -9.21
N ASP A 233 -0.23 8.91 -9.42
CA ASP A 233 -1.03 9.55 -8.37
C ASP A 233 -1.23 8.64 -7.16
N THR A 234 -1.32 7.34 -7.39
CA THR A 234 -1.41 6.31 -6.35
C THR A 234 -0.22 6.36 -5.39
N THR A 235 1.00 6.57 -5.88
CA THR A 235 2.18 6.68 -5.03
C THR A 235 2.15 7.97 -4.21
N LEU A 236 1.77 9.09 -4.82
CA LEU A 236 1.64 10.37 -4.11
C LEU A 236 0.58 10.28 -3.00
N LEU A 237 -0.57 9.68 -3.27
CA LEU A 237 -1.60 9.38 -2.27
C LEU A 237 -1.05 8.51 -1.12
N ARG A 238 -0.23 7.50 -1.42
CA ARG A 238 0.41 6.66 -0.40
C ARG A 238 1.39 7.46 0.47
N ILE A 239 2.14 8.38 -0.10
CA ILE A 239 3.06 9.24 0.68
C ILE A 239 2.24 10.17 1.58
N HIS A 240 1.15 10.77 1.09
CA HIS A 240 0.26 11.60 1.92
C HIS A 240 -0.41 10.81 3.04
N ALA A 241 -0.95 9.62 2.75
CA ALA A 241 -1.50 8.73 3.77
C ALA A 241 -0.43 8.33 4.80
N GLY A 242 0.81 8.11 4.35
CA GLY A 242 1.95 7.87 5.21
C GLY A 242 2.29 9.05 6.12
N ALA A 243 2.30 10.28 5.58
CA ALA A 243 2.53 11.49 6.37
C ALA A 243 1.48 11.64 7.48
N ALA A 244 0.21 11.42 7.17
CA ALA A 244 -0.86 11.44 8.18
C ALA A 244 -0.72 10.33 9.22
N TYR A 245 -0.31 9.12 8.81
CA TYR A 245 -0.01 8.06 9.76
C TYR A 245 1.17 8.43 10.67
N LEU A 246 2.23 9.05 10.14
CA LEU A 246 3.34 9.55 10.94
C LEU A 246 2.90 10.61 11.95
N ALA A 247 1.98 11.49 11.56
CA ALA A 247 1.40 12.50 12.45
C ALA A 247 0.58 11.86 13.58
N LEU A 248 -0.21 10.82 13.29
CA LEU A 248 -0.91 10.05 14.31
C LEU A 248 0.05 9.34 15.26
N LEU A 249 1.17 8.81 14.76
CA LEU A 249 2.23 8.23 15.60
C LEU A 249 2.87 9.30 16.48
N ALA A 250 3.20 10.48 15.93
CA ALA A 250 3.83 11.58 16.66
C ALA A 250 2.97 12.10 17.83
N ARG A 251 1.64 12.04 17.71
CA ARG A 251 0.71 12.36 18.81
C ARG A 251 0.79 11.38 19.98
N ASN A 252 1.21 10.14 19.72
CA ASN A 252 1.16 9.04 20.68
C ASN A 252 2.55 8.51 21.10
N ALA A 253 3.65 9.08 20.59
CA ALA A 253 5.00 8.53 20.67
C ALA A 253 6.03 9.59 21.16
N PRO A 254 7.26 9.21 21.55
CA PRO A 254 8.19 10.10 22.26
C PRO A 254 8.76 11.22 21.36
N ALA A 255 9.33 12.24 22.01
CA ALA A 255 9.84 13.46 21.39
C ALA A 255 10.78 13.20 20.19
N GLY A 256 10.64 13.98 19.11
CA GLY A 256 11.54 13.96 17.94
C GLY A 256 10.87 13.73 16.57
N LEU A 257 9.63 13.27 16.53
CA LEU A 257 8.90 13.04 15.27
C LEU A 257 8.36 14.33 14.62
N GLY A 258 8.26 15.43 15.37
CA GLY A 258 7.80 16.74 14.85
C GLY A 258 8.72 17.29 13.75
N ALA A 259 10.04 17.35 14.03
CA ALA A 259 11.02 17.82 13.04
C ALA A 259 11.06 16.94 11.78
N GLU A 260 10.73 15.66 11.92
CA GLU A 260 10.64 14.75 10.77
C GLU A 260 9.37 14.96 9.95
N LEU A 261 8.25 15.29 10.58
CA LEU A 261 7.03 15.70 9.90
C LEU A 261 7.24 17.01 9.13
N ASP A 262 7.91 17.99 9.73
CA ASP A 262 8.24 19.25 9.06
C ASP A 262 9.13 19.00 7.82
N ARG A 263 10.14 18.13 7.97
CA ARG A 263 10.99 17.73 6.86
C ARG A 263 10.20 17.01 5.77
N LEU A 264 9.32 16.08 6.14
CA LEU A 264 8.49 15.34 5.20
C LEU A 264 7.52 16.27 4.45
N ALA A 265 6.93 17.24 5.16
CA ALA A 265 6.05 18.25 4.56
C ALA A 265 6.81 19.12 3.54
N ALA A 266 8.02 19.56 3.85
CA ALA A 266 8.87 20.31 2.93
C ALA A 266 9.22 19.51 1.66
N GLU A 267 9.57 18.23 1.82
CA GLU A 267 9.88 17.31 0.72
C GLU A 267 8.64 17.02 -0.15
N LEU A 268 7.50 16.79 0.48
CA LEU A 268 6.21 16.62 -0.21
C LEU A 268 5.85 17.86 -1.04
N ALA A 269 6.01 19.06 -0.46
CA ALA A 269 5.76 20.31 -1.18
C ALA A 269 6.74 20.51 -2.35
N ALA A 270 7.99 20.03 -2.24
CA ALA A 270 8.93 20.04 -3.34
C ALA A 270 8.53 19.07 -4.45
N VAL A 271 8.13 17.84 -4.10
CA VAL A 271 7.66 16.81 -5.04
C VAL A 271 6.39 17.27 -5.77
N GLN A 272 5.43 17.86 -5.05
CA GLN A 272 4.19 18.37 -5.63
C GLN A 272 4.46 19.48 -6.65
N ARG A 273 5.30 20.46 -6.29
CA ARG A 273 5.71 21.53 -7.22
C ARG A 273 6.37 20.98 -8.48
N ALA A 274 7.28 20.01 -8.33
CA ALA A 274 7.95 19.38 -9.48
C ALA A 274 6.96 18.61 -10.37
N SER A 275 5.92 18.00 -9.78
CA SER A 275 4.95 17.21 -10.53
C SER A 275 3.89 18.04 -11.29
N GLY A 276 3.70 19.32 -10.95
CA GLY A 276 2.66 20.17 -11.54
C GLY A 276 1.22 19.71 -11.25
N ARG A 277 1.01 18.86 -10.24
CA ARG A 277 -0.30 18.25 -9.93
C ARG A 277 -0.98 18.94 -8.75
N ASP A 278 -1.69 20.03 -9.02
CA ASP A 278 -2.52 20.74 -8.02
C ASP A 278 -3.70 19.89 -7.51
N THR A 279 -4.14 18.87 -8.25
CA THR A 279 -5.27 18.00 -7.87
C THR A 279 -5.04 17.22 -6.57
N LEU A 280 -3.78 16.95 -6.24
CA LEU A 280 -3.43 16.28 -4.98
C LEU A 280 -3.45 17.22 -3.79
N ARG A 281 -3.30 18.54 -4.01
CA ARG A 281 -3.44 19.57 -2.99
C ARG A 281 -4.84 19.54 -2.39
N ALA A 282 -5.87 19.44 -3.24
CA ALA A 282 -7.26 19.33 -2.81
C ALA A 282 -7.57 18.07 -1.96
N ILE A 283 -6.78 17.00 -2.07
CA ILE A 283 -6.93 15.77 -1.27
C ILE A 283 -6.03 15.80 -0.03
N ALA A 284 -4.86 16.44 -0.14
CA ALA A 284 -3.88 16.57 0.93
C ALA A 284 -4.28 17.65 1.95
N ASP A 285 -4.98 18.71 1.53
CA ASP A 285 -5.37 19.83 2.39
C ASP A 285 -6.28 19.37 3.55
N PRO A 286 -7.32 18.54 3.35
CA PRO A 286 -8.11 18.00 4.47
C PRO A 286 -7.30 17.11 5.42
N LEU A 287 -6.32 16.36 4.89
CA LEU A 287 -5.41 15.55 5.70
C LEU A 287 -4.44 16.43 6.49
N ASN A 288 -3.94 17.51 5.90
CA ASN A 288 -3.09 18.51 6.56
C ASN A 288 -3.87 19.30 7.63
N GLU A 289 -5.14 19.64 7.37
CA GLU A 289 -6.05 20.22 8.37
C GLU A 289 -6.28 19.26 9.54
N LEU A 290 -6.50 17.97 9.28
CA LEU A 290 -6.57 16.93 10.31
C LEU A 290 -5.29 16.81 11.13
N ILE A 291 -4.12 16.97 10.50
CA ILE A 291 -2.81 17.01 11.16
C ILE A 291 -2.67 18.28 12.01
N ALA A 292 -3.11 19.44 11.51
CA ALA A 292 -3.04 20.74 12.15
C ALA A 292 -4.03 20.93 13.32
N LEU A 293 -5.11 20.13 13.35
CA LEU A 293 -5.99 19.99 14.51
C LEU A 293 -5.28 19.22 15.63
N ASP A 294 -4.33 19.89 16.26
CA ASP A 294 -3.59 19.45 17.44
C ASP A 294 -4.46 19.63 18.70
N PRO A 295 -4.79 18.56 19.47
CA PRO A 295 -5.49 18.72 20.75
C PRO A 295 -4.60 19.33 21.85
N HIS A 296 -3.30 19.51 21.63
CA HIS A 296 -2.35 20.06 22.60
C HIS A 296 -2.00 21.54 22.41
N THR A 297 -2.51 22.20 21.36
CA THR A 297 -2.63 23.66 21.35
C THR A 297 -3.89 24.05 22.12
N GLY A 298 -3.75 24.15 23.45
CA GLY A 298 -4.66 24.98 24.21
C GLY A 298 -4.69 26.39 23.60
N ALA A 299 -5.90 26.90 23.35
CA ALA A 299 -6.24 28.19 22.75
C ALA A 299 -6.31 28.23 21.21
N GLY A 300 -7.53 28.04 20.72
CA GLY A 300 -7.93 28.35 19.35
C GLY A 300 -9.45 28.40 19.27
N THR A 301 -10.02 29.48 19.80
CA THR A 301 -11.43 29.83 19.71
C THR A 301 -11.94 29.53 18.30
N ILE A 302 -12.87 28.60 18.16
CA ILE A 302 -13.69 28.48 16.93
C ILE A 302 -14.48 29.78 16.87
N SER A 303 -13.91 30.79 16.21
CA SER A 303 -14.59 32.03 15.88
C SER A 303 -15.67 31.67 14.88
N SER A 304 -16.90 31.56 15.38
CA SER A 304 -18.10 31.63 14.56
C SER A 304 -18.20 33.04 13.99
N GLN A 305 -17.51 33.29 12.88
CA GLN A 305 -17.86 34.39 11.99
C GLN A 305 -17.91 33.88 10.57
N ARG A 306 -19.09 33.37 10.21
CA ARG A 306 -19.57 33.30 8.83
C ARG A 306 -20.83 34.14 8.74
N THR A 307 -20.61 35.41 8.46
CA THR A 307 -21.49 36.38 7.79
C THR A 307 -20.56 36.94 6.72
N GLU A 308 -20.83 36.83 5.41
CA GLU A 308 -22.08 37.06 4.68
C GLU A 308 -22.43 35.94 3.68
#